data_AF-A0A5S3QP70-F1
#
_entry.id   AF-A0A5S3QP70-F1
#
_cell.length_a   1.000
_cell.length_b   1.000
_cell.length_c   1.000
_cell.angle_alpha   90.00
_cell.angle_beta   90.00
_cell.angle_gamma   90.00
#
_symmetry.space_group_name_H-M   'P 1'
#
loop_
_entity.id
_entity.type
_entity.pdbx_description
1 polymer ?
#
loop_
_entity_poly.entity_id
_entity_poly.type
_entity_poly.pdbx_seq_one_letter_code
_entity_poly.pdbx_strand_id
1 'polypeptide(L)'
;MKLENTEIEEAVVDIQPLDRLMGNHAFIRAGQWDYERVTYDYKIASKEKNITYYIRIQGYAIEGDVDRGDAVIQLKTPLLGKHYYPHGVEYGEDENFPENLVDRATNLISKIKDDIDQYKK
;
A
#
# COMPACT_ATOMS: atom_id res chain seq x y z
N MET A 1 -4.34 -9.88 5.28
CA MET A 1 -5.53 -9.21 5.83
C MET A 1 -5.83 -7.93 5.05
N LYS A 2 -7.10 -7.65 4.72
CA LYS A 2 -7.51 -6.35 4.18
C LYS A 2 -7.73 -5.34 5.31
N LEU A 3 -7.35 -4.09 5.09
CA LEU A 3 -7.63 -2.98 6.00
C LEU A 3 -8.87 -2.24 5.49
N GLU A 4 -10.03 -2.69 5.96
CA GLU A 4 -11.34 -2.12 5.59
C GLU A 4 -11.60 -0.79 6.32
N ASN A 5 -12.57 -0.02 5.84
CA ASN A 5 -12.98 1.28 6.41
C ASN A 5 -11.86 2.34 6.44
N THR A 6 -10.97 2.31 5.44
CA THR A 6 -9.90 3.30 5.32
C THR A 6 -10.25 4.43 4.36
N GLU A 7 -11.29 4.27 3.53
CA GLU A 7 -11.78 5.23 2.52
C GLU A 7 -10.72 5.64 1.48
N ILE A 8 -9.56 4.98 1.49
CA ILE A 8 -8.45 5.30 0.59
C ILE A 8 -8.73 4.78 -0.81
N GLU A 9 -9.54 3.73 -0.94
CA GLU A 9 -9.99 3.14 -2.20
C GLU A 9 -10.84 4.10 -3.06
N GLU A 10 -11.41 5.15 -2.47
CA GLU A 10 -12.15 6.19 -3.18
C GLU A 10 -11.23 7.23 -3.84
N ALA A 11 -9.93 7.22 -3.50
CA ALA A 11 -9.00 8.21 -4.00
C ALA A 11 -8.59 7.98 -5.46
N VAL A 12 -8.74 9.05 -6.25
CA VAL A 12 -8.28 9.18 -7.62
C VAL A 12 -7.25 10.30 -7.67
N VAL A 13 -5.99 9.96 -7.97
CA VAL A 13 -4.86 10.91 -7.88
C VAL A 13 -3.89 10.71 -9.03
N ASP A 14 -3.26 11.78 -9.50
CA ASP A 14 -2.15 11.70 -10.46
C ASP A 14 -0.97 10.93 -9.87
N ILE A 15 -0.30 10.13 -10.69
CA ILE A 15 0.77 9.24 -10.24
C ILE A 15 1.97 9.98 -9.62
N GLN A 16 2.35 11.15 -10.15
CA GLN A 16 3.51 11.91 -9.65
C GLN A 16 3.34 12.43 -8.20
N PRO A 17 2.25 13.16 -7.86
CA PRO A 17 2.03 13.56 -6.47
C PRO A 17 1.83 12.35 -5.56
N LEU A 18 1.18 11.28 -6.04
CA LEU A 18 1.02 10.03 -5.29
C LEU A 18 2.36 9.37 -4.94
N ASP A 19 3.27 9.22 -5.91
CA ASP A 19 4.61 8.64 -5.69
C ASP A 19 5.40 9.45 -4.66
N ARG A 20 5.38 10.78 -4.78
CA ARG A 20 6.05 11.68 -3.81
C ARG A 20 5.45 11.55 -2.41
N LEU A 21 4.13 11.53 -2.30
CA LEU A 21 3.41 11.40 -1.03
C LEU A 21 3.75 10.08 -0.35
N MET A 22 3.66 8.96 -1.10
CA MET A 22 4.00 7.63 -0.59
C MET A 22 5.46 7.57 -0.12
N GLY A 23 6.38 8.16 -0.88
CA GLY A 23 7.79 8.26 -0.51
C GLY A 23 8.03 9.04 0.80
N ASN A 24 7.27 10.12 1.03
CA ASN A 24 7.34 10.89 2.30
C ASN A 24 6.90 10.06 3.51
N HIS A 25 6.01 9.09 3.31
CA HIS A 25 5.58 8.11 4.33
C HIS A 25 6.46 6.86 4.38
N ALA A 26 7.61 6.87 3.70
CA ALA A 26 8.58 5.77 3.61
C ALA A 26 8.03 4.49 2.97
N PHE A 27 7.00 4.61 2.13
CA PHE A 27 6.60 3.52 1.24
C PHE A 27 7.54 3.46 0.04
N ILE A 28 7.84 2.23 -0.38
CA ILE A 28 8.71 1.98 -1.54
C ILE A 28 7.84 1.48 -2.69
N ARG A 29 8.07 2.03 -3.88
CA ARG A 29 7.45 1.54 -5.11
C ARG A 29 7.97 0.14 -5.44
N ALA A 30 7.08 -0.85 -5.35
CA ALA A 30 7.34 -2.24 -5.67
C ALA A 30 6.64 -2.64 -6.99
N GLY A 31 7.05 -3.77 -7.58
CA GLY A 31 6.36 -4.31 -8.75
C GLY A 31 6.42 -3.41 -9.99
N GLN A 32 7.55 -2.73 -10.21
CA GLN A 32 7.77 -1.77 -11.30
C GLN A 32 7.67 -2.34 -12.74
N TRP A 33 7.24 -3.58 -12.90
CA TRP A 33 7.03 -4.24 -14.20
C TRP A 33 5.53 -4.35 -14.57
N ASP A 34 4.64 -3.90 -13.70
CA ASP A 34 3.20 -3.87 -13.94
C ASP A 34 2.80 -2.52 -14.54
N TYR A 35 2.51 -2.51 -15.85
CA TYR A 35 2.15 -1.29 -16.59
C TYR A 35 0.74 -0.77 -16.24
N GLU A 36 -0.10 -1.59 -15.61
CA GLU A 36 -1.47 -1.23 -15.25
C GLU A 36 -1.61 -0.82 -13.79
N ARG A 37 -0.62 -1.18 -12.95
CA ARG A 37 -0.75 -1.05 -11.49
C ARG A 37 0.44 -0.39 -10.84
N VAL A 38 0.13 0.30 -9.76
CA VAL A 38 1.10 0.81 -8.82
C VAL A 38 1.04 -0.03 -7.55
N THR A 39 2.19 -0.38 -6.99
CA THR A 39 2.27 -1.07 -5.69
C THR A 39 3.26 -0.33 -4.81
N TYR A 40 2.81 0.02 -3.62
CA TYR A 40 3.62 0.69 -2.60
C TYR A 40 3.67 -0.20 -1.36
N ASP A 41 4.88 -0.54 -0.92
CA ASP A 41 5.10 -1.37 0.25
C ASP A 41 5.83 -0.62 1.36
N TYR A 42 5.32 -0.73 2.57
CA TYR A 42 6.00 -0.34 3.80
C TYR A 42 6.37 -1.59 4.59
N LYS A 43 7.67 -1.82 4.75
CA LYS A 43 8.22 -3.00 5.42
C LYS A 43 8.25 -2.80 6.94
N ILE A 44 7.73 -3.78 7.68
CA ILE A 44 7.80 -3.83 9.15
C ILE A 44 8.54 -5.10 9.56
N ALA A 45 9.66 -4.92 10.27
CA ALA A 45 10.40 -6.04 10.83
C ALA A 45 9.60 -6.70 11.97
N SER A 46 9.55 -8.03 11.97
CA SER A 46 9.07 -8.81 13.11
C SER A 46 10.22 -9.12 14.08
N LYS A 47 9.88 -9.32 15.36
CA LYS A 47 10.80 -9.94 16.33
C LYS A 47 10.91 -11.44 16.10
N GLU A 48 9.91 -12.05 15.45
CA GLU A 48 9.92 -13.45 15.09
C GLU A 48 10.88 -13.70 13.95
N LYS A 49 11.66 -14.78 14.06
CA LYS A 49 12.65 -15.15 13.05
C LYS A 49 11.96 -15.44 11.73
N ASN A 50 12.53 -14.94 10.64
CA ASN A 50 12.08 -15.15 9.26
C ASN A 50 10.69 -14.59 8.92
N ILE A 51 10.10 -13.77 9.79
CA ILE A 51 8.82 -13.11 9.52
C ILE A 51 9.06 -11.64 9.20
N THR A 52 8.41 -11.15 8.15
CA THR A 52 8.36 -9.73 7.81
C THR A 52 6.93 -9.36 7.45
N TYR A 53 6.45 -8.23 7.96
CA TYR A 53 5.15 -7.71 7.57
C TYR A 53 5.30 -6.61 6.54
N TYR A 54 4.28 -6.46 5.71
CA TYR A 54 4.20 -5.40 4.71
C TYR A 54 2.83 -4.75 4.79
N ILE A 55 2.79 -3.42 4.89
CA ILE A 55 1.60 -2.66 4.56
C ILE A 55 1.70 -2.35 3.08
N ARG A 56 0.71 -2.78 2.30
CA ARG A 56 0.67 -2.64 0.85
C ARG A 56 -0.51 -1.79 0.44
N ILE A 57 -0.23 -0.73 -0.30
CA ILE A 57 -1.25 0.08 -0.99
C ILE A 57 -1.06 -0.15 -2.49
N GLN A 58 -2.14 -0.48 -3.17
CA GLN A 58 -2.14 -0.68 -4.62
C GLN A 58 -3.13 0.26 -5.28
N GLY A 59 -2.90 0.52 -6.56
CA GLY A 59 -3.86 1.20 -7.41
C GLY A 59 -3.74 0.75 -8.86
N TYR A 60 -4.76 1.04 -9.66
CA TYR A 60 -4.75 0.79 -11.10
C TYR A 60 -4.85 2.11 -11.85
N ALA A 61 -4.18 2.19 -12.99
CA ALA A 61 -4.33 3.32 -13.90
C ALA A 61 -5.73 3.29 -14.54
N ILE A 62 -6.48 4.36 -14.39
CA ILE A 62 -7.77 4.57 -15.07
C ILE A 62 -7.62 5.42 -16.32
N GLU A 63 -6.57 6.24 -16.36
CA GLU A 63 -6.18 7.09 -17.48
C GLU A 63 -4.65 7.18 -17.54
N GLY A 64 -4.11 7.53 -18.71
CA GLY A 64 -2.67 7.73 -18.91
C GLY A 64 -1.85 6.44 -18.83
N ASP A 65 -0.54 6.59 -18.63
CA ASP A 65 0.42 5.49 -18.63
C ASP A 65 1.36 5.60 -17.41
N VAL A 66 1.51 4.48 -16.69
CA VAL A 66 2.29 4.40 -15.45
C VAL A 66 3.76 4.68 -15.70
N ASP A 67 4.32 4.15 -16.79
CA ASP A 67 5.75 4.30 -17.13
C ASP A 67 6.06 5.71 -17.63
N ARG A 68 5.12 6.32 -18.34
CA ARG A 68 5.27 7.71 -18.80
C ARG A 68 5.10 8.73 -17.67
N GLY A 69 4.56 8.30 -16.53
CA GLY A 69 4.36 9.16 -15.36
C GLY A 69 3.24 10.17 -15.53
N ASP A 70 2.28 9.92 -16.42
CA ASP A 70 1.09 10.74 -16.66
C ASP A 70 -0.22 10.02 -16.30
N ALA A 71 -0.13 8.86 -15.63
CA ALA A 71 -1.28 8.10 -15.21
C ALA A 71 -2.10 8.75 -14.09
N VAL A 72 -3.41 8.56 -14.15
CA VAL A 72 -4.36 8.80 -13.06
C VAL A 72 -4.67 7.47 -12.40
N ILE A 73 -4.46 7.38 -11.09
CA ILE A 73 -4.53 6.13 -10.35
C ILE A 73 -5.76 6.11 -9.44
N GLN A 74 -6.57 5.07 -9.55
CA GLN A 74 -7.55 4.70 -8.53
C GLN A 74 -6.89 3.75 -7.52
N LEU A 75 -6.88 4.14 -6.25
CA LEU A 75 -6.37 3.29 -5.18
C LEU A 75 -7.34 2.15 -4.82
N LYS A 76 -6.81 1.13 -4.15
CA LYS A 76 -7.54 -0.05 -3.68
C LYS A 76 -7.44 -0.14 -2.16
N THR A 77 -8.31 -0.98 -1.59
CA THR A 77 -8.25 -1.37 -0.18
C THR A 77 -6.84 -1.85 0.18
N PRO A 78 -6.18 -1.25 1.19
CA PRO A 78 -4.84 -1.64 1.59
C PRO A 78 -4.80 -3.05 2.17
N LEU A 79 -3.63 -3.67 2.06
CA LEU A 79 -3.39 -5.03 2.52
C LEU A 79 -2.29 -5.02 3.59
N LEU A 80 -2.50 -5.77 4.65
CA LEU A 80 -1.45 -6.18 5.57
C LEU A 80 -1.04 -7.61 5.20
N GLY A 81 0.18 -7.75 4.70
CA GLY A 81 0.78 -9.01 4.28
C GLY A 81 1.80 -9.53 5.30
N LYS A 82 1.97 -10.85 5.35
CA LYS A 82 2.98 -11.51 6.16
C LYS A 82 3.84 -12.39 5.25
N HIS A 83 5.14 -12.17 5.32
CA HIS A 83 6.13 -12.92 4.56
C HIS A 83 6.85 -13.89 5.48
N TYR A 84 6.78 -15.18 5.16
CA TYR A 84 7.60 -16.21 5.75
C TYR A 84 8.78 -16.50 4.84
N TYR A 85 9.99 -16.20 5.28
CA TYR A 85 11.17 -16.65 4.58
C TYR A 85 11.51 -18.09 4.99
N PRO A 86 11.76 -19.04 4.07
CA PRO A 86 11.90 -18.88 2.61
C PRO A 86 10.60 -19.17 1.80
N HIS A 87 9.46 -19.39 2.46
CA HIS A 87 8.25 -19.97 1.86
C HIS A 87 7.30 -18.98 1.13
N GLY A 88 7.55 -17.67 1.17
CA GLY A 88 6.82 -16.66 0.39
C GLY A 88 5.78 -15.86 1.20
N VAL A 89 5.11 -14.90 0.54
CA VAL A 89 4.18 -13.97 1.19
C VAL A 89 2.76 -14.54 1.17
N GLU A 90 2.18 -14.73 2.35
CA GLU A 90 0.82 -15.22 2.51
C GLU A 90 -0.14 -14.07 2.86
N TYR A 91 -1.28 -14.06 2.19
CA TYR A 91 -2.37 -13.10 2.38
C TYR A 91 -3.66 -13.88 2.67
N GLY A 92 -3.65 -14.73 3.71
CA GLY A 92 -4.79 -15.54 4.12
C GLY A 92 -5.62 -14.92 5.24
N GLU A 93 -6.89 -15.35 5.37
CA GLU A 93 -7.77 -15.04 6.52
C GLU A 93 -7.36 -15.82 7.78
N ASP A 94 -6.62 -16.92 7.62
CA ASP A 94 -6.09 -17.75 8.72
C ASP A 94 -4.78 -17.20 9.34
N GLU A 95 -4.31 -16.04 8.88
CA GLU A 95 -3.08 -15.41 9.39
C GLU A 95 -3.35 -14.52 10.59
N ASN A 96 -2.70 -14.84 11.72
CA ASN A 96 -2.79 -14.05 12.93
C ASN A 96 -1.82 -12.86 12.85
N PHE A 97 -2.38 -11.65 12.79
CA PHE A 97 -1.64 -10.39 12.86
C PHE A 97 -1.74 -9.82 14.28
N PRO A 98 -0.61 -9.47 14.91
CA PRO A 98 -0.63 -8.82 16.23
C PRO A 98 -1.49 -7.55 16.21
N GLU A 99 -2.32 -7.34 17.22
CA GLU A 99 -3.23 -6.19 17.31
C GLU A 99 -2.48 -4.85 17.19
N ASN A 100 -1.34 -4.74 17.87
CA ASN A 100 -0.49 -3.55 17.79
C ASN A 100 0.06 -3.27 16.37
N LEU A 101 0.24 -4.30 15.54
CA LEU A 101 0.64 -4.17 14.14
C LEU A 101 -0.53 -3.66 13.30
N VAL A 102 -1.73 -4.21 13.54
CA VAL A 102 -2.97 -3.76 12.88
C VAL A 102 -3.22 -2.29 13.20
N ASP A 103 -3.17 -1.90 14.48
CA ASP A 103 -3.36 -0.51 14.89
C ASP A 103 -2.32 0.43 14.26
N ARG A 104 -1.06 0.01 14.24
CA ARG A 104 0.00 0.78 13.58
C ARG A 104 -0.28 0.95 12.09
N ALA A 105 -0.74 -0.10 11.42
CA ALA A 105 -1.06 -0.05 10.00
C ALA A 105 -2.25 0.87 9.74
N THR A 106 -3.35 0.72 10.48
CA THR A 106 -4.54 1.56 10.37
C THR A 106 -4.21 3.03 10.59
N ASN A 107 -3.45 3.36 11.64
CA ASN A 107 -3.03 4.73 11.92
C ASN A 107 -2.15 5.33 10.82
N LEU A 108 -1.28 4.53 10.20
CA LEU A 108 -0.43 4.98 9.10
C LEU A 108 -1.27 5.25 7.84
N ILE A 109 -2.22 4.35 7.53
CA ILE A 109 -3.14 4.53 6.40
C ILE A 109 -4.01 5.77 6.59
N SER A 110 -4.56 6.03 7.79
CA SER A 110 -5.37 7.23 8.03
C SER A 110 -4.58 8.52 7.75
N LYS A 111 -3.31 8.60 8.18
CA LYS A 111 -2.45 9.76 7.88
C LYS A 111 -2.20 9.93 6.37
N ILE A 112 -1.95 8.83 5.68
CA ILE A 112 -1.75 8.83 4.22
C ILE A 112 -3.02 9.29 3.52
N LYS A 113 -4.20 8.84 3.97
CA LYS A 113 -5.49 9.25 3.44
C LYS A 113 -5.71 10.76 3.60
N ASP A 114 -5.43 11.33 4.77
CA ASP A 114 -5.56 12.77 5.00
C ASP A 114 -4.65 13.60 4.06
N ASP A 115 -3.45 13.10 3.77
CA ASP A 115 -2.55 13.75 2.81
C ASP A 115 -3.02 13.57 1.36
N ILE A 116 -3.58 12.40 1.02
CA ILE A 116 -4.12 12.09 -0.31
C ILE A 116 -5.31 12.98 -0.64
N ASP A 117 -6.17 13.28 0.35
CA ASP A 117 -7.35 14.12 0.18
C ASP A 117 -7.01 15.53 -0.36
N GLN A 118 -5.78 16.00 -0.16
CA GLN A 118 -5.29 17.29 -0.69
C GLN A 118 -4.99 17.26 -2.20
N TYR A 119 -4.91 16.06 -2.79
CA TYR A 119 -4.55 15.82 -4.19
C TYR A 119 -5.64 15.06 -4.96
N LYS A 120 -6.80 14.78 -4.34
CA LYS A 120 -7.94 14.15 -5.01
C LYS A 120 -8.44 15.03 -6.16
N LYS A 121 -8.71 14.39 -7.30
CA LYS A 121 -9.40 15.01 -8.44
C LYS A 121 -10.90 15.09 -8.25
#